data_AF-A0A7W1Z5G0-F1
#
_entry.id   AF-A0A7W1Z5G0-F1
#
_cell.length_a   1.000
_cell.length_b   1.000
_cell.length_c   1.000
_cell.angle_alpha   90.00
_cell.angle_beta   90.00
_cell.angle_gamma   90.00
#
_symmetry.space_group_name_H-M   'P 1'
#
loop_
_entity.id
_entity.type
_entity.pdbx_description
1 polymer ?
#
loop_
_entity_poly.entity_id
_entity_poly.type
_entity_poly.pdbx_seq_one_letter_code
_entity_poly.pdbx_strand_id
1 'polypeptide(L)'
;MIRPRWLILLALAFGCTRPAAGPNPAPVPNLAGQRVLVLPIQSSRTGDSASASLVAALRSAQPRAIWIGPAELQRALARLPGFAADPAALPHDPLLHHGDRRAGEPLASEIRRFSALADARWVLLP
;
A
#
# COMPACT_ATOMS: atom_id res chain seq x y z
N MET A 1 63.57 -24.38 35.86
CA MET A 1 62.27 -23.88 36.37
C MET A 1 61.41 -23.47 35.18
N ILE A 2 60.30 -24.18 35.01
CA ILE A 2 59.36 -24.11 33.90
C ILE A 2 58.31 -23.03 34.21
N ARG A 3 58.05 -22.10 33.28
CA ARG A 3 56.89 -21.21 33.34
C ARG A 3 56.13 -21.25 32.01
N PRO A 4 54.90 -21.79 31.99
CA PRO A 4 54.04 -21.79 30.82
C PRO A 4 52.90 -20.76 30.96
N ARG A 5 52.15 -20.55 29.85
CA ARG A 5 50.78 -19.99 29.79
C ARG A 5 50.68 -18.46 29.89
N TRP A 6 49.93 -17.73 29.09
CA TRP A 6 48.93 -18.05 28.07
C TRP A 6 48.79 -16.85 27.11
N LEU A 7 48.67 -17.15 25.82
CA LEU A 7 48.10 -16.26 24.81
C LEU A 7 46.61 -16.06 25.12
N ILE A 8 46.15 -14.82 25.23
CA ILE A 8 44.74 -14.48 25.07
C ILE A 8 44.65 -13.54 23.86
N LEU A 9 44.38 -14.15 22.71
CA LEU A 9 44.01 -13.47 21.47
C LEU A 9 42.48 -13.40 21.48
N LEU A 10 41.92 -12.26 21.90
CA LEU A 10 40.48 -12.03 21.95
C LEU A 10 40.01 -11.61 20.54
N ALA A 11 39.61 -12.57 19.72
CA ALA A 11 38.99 -12.31 18.43
C ALA A 11 37.51 -11.91 18.64
N LEU A 12 37.22 -10.61 18.63
CA LEU A 12 35.84 -10.11 18.51
C LEU A 12 35.33 -10.38 17.08
N ALA A 13 34.61 -11.48 16.92
CA ALA A 13 33.76 -11.69 15.76
C ALA A 13 32.49 -10.84 15.92
N PHE A 14 32.50 -9.63 15.33
CA PHE A 14 31.29 -8.84 15.12
C PHE A 14 30.43 -9.56 14.08
N GLY A 15 29.51 -10.40 14.56
CA GLY A 15 28.45 -10.97 13.74
C GLY A 15 27.47 -9.88 13.32
N CYS A 16 27.66 -9.32 12.13
CA CYS A 16 26.61 -8.56 11.46
C CYS A 16 25.49 -9.53 11.05
N THR A 17 24.55 -9.78 11.96
CA THR A 17 23.31 -10.49 11.64
C THR A 17 22.49 -9.62 10.70
N ARG A 18 22.59 -9.88 9.39
CA ARG A 18 21.73 -9.25 8.37
C ARG A 18 20.28 -9.62 8.73
N PRO A 19 19.37 -8.67 8.95
CA PRO A 19 17.98 -9.00 9.20
C PRO A 19 17.48 -9.85 8.03
N ALA A 20 16.91 -11.01 8.34
CA ALA A 20 16.35 -11.92 7.34
C ALA A 20 15.41 -11.10 6.45
N ALA A 21 15.67 -11.12 5.14
CA ALA A 21 14.80 -10.48 4.18
C ALA A 21 13.37 -10.95 4.46
N GLY A 22 12.47 -9.99 4.67
CA GLY A 22 11.05 -10.29 4.83
C GLY A 22 10.52 -11.13 3.65
N PRO A 23 9.34 -11.73 3.79
CA PRO A 23 8.76 -12.58 2.76
C PRO A 23 8.83 -11.88 1.40
N ASN A 24 9.32 -12.62 0.39
CA ASN A 24 9.48 -12.14 -0.97
C ASN A 24 8.14 -11.52 -1.44
N PRO A 25 8.11 -10.27 -1.94
CA PRO A 25 6.86 -9.65 -2.36
C PRO A 25 6.19 -10.55 -3.41
N ALA A 26 4.87 -10.75 -3.27
CA ALA A 26 4.12 -11.52 -4.23
C ALA A 26 4.30 -10.91 -5.65
N PRO A 27 4.34 -11.75 -6.71
CA PRO A 27 4.47 -11.24 -8.06
C PRO A 27 3.32 -10.25 -8.36
N VAL A 28 3.69 -9.07 -8.86
CA VAL A 28 2.73 -8.03 -9.22
C VAL A 28 1.83 -8.57 -10.34
N PRO A 29 0.49 -8.53 -10.19
CA PRO A 29 -0.41 -9.02 -11.22
C PRO A 29 -0.25 -8.21 -12.52
N ASN A 30 -0.48 -8.85 -13.67
CA ASN A 30 -0.57 -8.13 -14.94
C ASN A 30 -1.87 -7.30 -14.96
N LEU A 31 -1.73 -5.96 -14.93
CA LEU A 31 -2.85 -5.03 -14.88
C LEU A 31 -3.30 -4.54 -16.28
N ALA A 32 -2.73 -5.07 -17.36
CA ALA A 32 -3.14 -4.69 -18.72
C ALA A 32 -4.65 -4.95 -18.95
N GLY A 33 -5.36 -3.90 -19.40
CA GLY A 33 -6.81 -3.90 -19.60
C GLY A 33 -7.64 -3.92 -18.31
N GLN A 34 -7.00 -3.98 -17.14
CA GLN A 34 -7.70 -4.02 -15.86
C GLN A 34 -8.02 -2.60 -15.37
N ARG A 35 -9.21 -2.43 -14.79
CA ARG A 35 -9.61 -1.22 -14.08
C ARG A 35 -9.09 -1.29 -12.64
N VAL A 36 -8.27 -0.31 -12.27
CA VAL A 36 -7.60 -0.22 -10.97
C VAL A 36 -7.99 1.09 -10.31
N LEU A 37 -8.68 0.98 -9.18
CA LEU A 37 -9.05 2.12 -8.35
C LEU A 37 -7.91 2.45 -7.40
N VAL A 38 -7.48 3.71 -7.40
CA VAL A 38 -6.51 4.24 -6.42
C VAL A 38 -7.27 5.05 -5.39
N LEU A 39 -7.27 4.60 -4.14
CA LEU A 39 -7.85 5.36 -3.04
C LEU A 39 -6.91 6.50 -2.61
N PRO A 40 -7.44 7.62 -2.09
CA PRO A 40 -6.62 8.75 -1.72
C PRO A 40 -5.69 8.42 -0.55
N ILE A 41 -4.49 8.98 -0.60
CA ILE A 41 -3.55 8.97 0.52
C ILE A 41 -4.19 9.74 1.68
N GLN A 42 -4.38 9.05 2.80
CA GLN A 42 -4.96 9.62 4.02
C GLN A 42 -3.88 10.46 4.75
N SER A 43 -3.53 11.62 4.18
CA SER A 43 -2.58 12.57 4.78
C SER A 43 -3.13 13.99 4.72
N SER A 44 -3.20 14.65 5.88
CA SER A 44 -3.94 15.90 6.09
C SER A 44 -3.37 17.13 5.39
N ARG A 45 -2.10 17.11 4.94
CA ARG A 45 -1.45 18.29 4.34
C ARG A 45 -1.23 18.18 2.84
N THR A 46 -1.09 16.97 2.30
CA THR A 46 -0.67 16.75 0.90
C THR A 46 -1.39 15.59 0.22
N GLY A 47 -2.43 15.02 0.85
CA GLY A 47 -3.12 13.83 0.35
C GLY A 47 -3.53 13.93 -1.12
N ASP A 48 -4.15 15.03 -1.54
CA ASP A 48 -4.63 15.21 -2.91
C ASP A 48 -3.49 15.33 -3.94
N SER A 49 -2.49 16.18 -3.68
CA SER A 49 -1.37 16.39 -4.59
C SER A 49 -0.45 15.17 -4.67
N ALA A 50 -0.24 14.49 -3.55
CA ALA A 50 0.50 13.23 -3.49
C ALA A 50 -0.25 12.12 -4.24
N SER A 51 -1.57 12.03 -4.08
CA SER A 51 -2.38 11.04 -4.80
C SER A 51 -2.38 11.30 -6.31
N ALA A 52 -2.48 12.56 -6.72
CA ALA A 52 -2.39 12.94 -8.14
C ALA A 52 -1.03 12.54 -8.75
N SER A 53 0.05 12.82 -8.02
CA SER A 53 1.41 12.47 -8.44
C SER A 53 1.62 10.95 -8.52
N LEU A 54 1.10 10.21 -7.55
CA LEU A 54 1.10 8.75 -7.54
C LEU A 54 0.36 8.18 -8.75
N VAL A 55 -0.85 8.66 -9.03
CA VAL A 55 -1.64 8.20 -10.19
C VAL A 55 -0.91 8.51 -11.51
N ALA A 56 -0.27 9.68 -11.63
CA ALA A 56 0.55 10.01 -12.79
C ALA A 56 1.73 9.04 -12.97
N ALA A 57 2.44 8.73 -11.88
CA ALA A 57 3.54 7.76 -11.90
C ALA A 57 3.07 6.35 -12.29
N LEU A 58 1.94 5.89 -11.75
CA LEU A 58 1.35 4.58 -12.06
C LEU A 58 0.93 4.47 -13.53
N ARG A 59 0.32 5.52 -14.07
CA ARG A 59 -0.04 5.60 -15.50
C ARG A 59 1.19 5.53 -16.40
N SER A 60 2.28 6.18 -16.02
CA SER A 60 3.55 6.10 -16.75
C SER A 60 4.18 4.71 -16.69
N ALA A 61 4.19 4.09 -15.51
CA ALA A 61 4.79 2.77 -15.30
C ALA A 61 3.99 1.63 -15.97
N GLN A 62 2.66 1.75 -16.02
CA GLN A 62 1.77 0.74 -16.59
C GLN A 62 0.66 1.39 -17.43
N PRO A 63 0.98 1.82 -18.66
CA PRO A 63 0.06 2.57 -19.52
C PRO A 63 -1.11 1.72 -20.05
N ARG A 64 -1.00 0.39 -19.98
CA ARG A 64 -2.07 -0.53 -20.42
C ARG A 64 -3.14 -0.77 -19.35
N ALA A 65 -2.94 -0.32 -18.12
CA ALA A 65 -3.94 -0.40 -17.06
C ALA A 65 -4.85 0.83 -17.07
N ILE A 66 -6.12 0.65 -16.69
CA ILE A 66 -7.11 1.72 -16.62
C ILE A 66 -7.13 2.24 -15.18
N TRP A 67 -6.38 3.31 -14.93
CA TRP A 67 -6.22 3.90 -13.61
C TRP A 67 -7.32 4.91 -13.29
N ILE A 68 -8.13 4.60 -12.27
CA ILE A 68 -9.17 5.47 -11.74
C ILE A 68 -8.60 6.14 -10.49
N GLY A 69 -8.29 7.43 -10.60
CA GLY A 69 -7.70 8.20 -9.52
C GLY A 69 -8.74 8.80 -8.58
N PRO A 70 -8.32 9.34 -7.41
CA PRO A 70 -9.24 9.92 -6.43
C PRO A 70 -10.14 11.04 -6.98
N ALA A 71 -9.59 11.94 -7.81
CA ALA A 71 -10.38 13.02 -8.43
C ALA A 71 -11.45 12.50 -9.42
N GLU A 72 -11.24 11.32 -10.01
CA GLU A 72 -12.24 10.68 -10.87
C GLU A 72 -13.33 10.00 -10.03
N LEU A 73 -12.93 9.32 -8.96
CA LEU A 73 -13.85 8.73 -7.98
C LEU A 73 -14.76 9.81 -7.36
N GLN A 74 -14.19 10.93 -6.93
CA GLN A 74 -14.96 12.06 -6.37
C GLN A 74 -15.97 12.62 -7.38
N ARG A 75 -15.59 12.75 -8.66
CA ARG A 75 -16.54 13.16 -9.73
C ARG A 75 -17.63 12.12 -9.98
N ALA A 76 -17.34 10.83 -9.80
CA ALA A 76 -18.37 9.79 -9.86
C ALA A 76 -19.34 9.90 -8.68
N LEU A 77 -18.82 10.10 -7.47
CA LEU A 77 -19.63 10.27 -6.25
C LEU A 77 -20.50 11.52 -6.27
N ALA A 78 -19.98 12.64 -6.80
CA ALA A 78 -20.75 13.88 -6.93
C ALA A 78 -22.02 13.73 -7.80
N ARG A 79 -22.09 12.68 -8.64
CA ARG A 79 -23.29 12.35 -9.44
C ARG A 79 -24.31 11.52 -8.69
N LEU A 80 -24.01 11.08 -7.47
CA LEU A 80 -24.83 10.21 -6.63
C LEU A 80 -25.12 10.87 -5.28
N PRO A 81 -26.06 11.83 -5.20
CA PRO A 81 -26.29 12.63 -3.99
C PRO A 81 -26.78 11.84 -2.76
N GLY A 82 -27.14 10.56 -2.92
CA GLY A 82 -27.48 9.66 -1.81
C GLY A 82 -26.32 8.78 -1.31
N PHE A 83 -25.15 8.85 -1.93
CA PHE A 83 -24.01 8.04 -1.56
C PHE A 83 -23.18 8.77 -0.49
N ALA A 84 -23.41 8.45 0.78
CA ALA A 84 -22.83 9.17 1.92
C ALA A 84 -21.36 8.80 2.27
N ALA A 85 -20.68 8.00 1.44
CA ALA A 85 -19.32 7.57 1.73
C ALA A 85 -18.28 8.55 1.18
N ASP A 86 -17.36 8.97 2.03
CA ASP A 86 -16.24 9.86 1.68
C ASP A 86 -14.94 9.04 1.51
N PRO A 87 -14.37 8.95 0.29
CA PRO A 87 -13.08 8.28 0.07
C PRO A 87 -11.91 8.87 0.85
N ALA A 88 -11.97 10.15 1.21
CA ALA A 88 -10.93 10.83 1.98
C ALA A 88 -11.07 10.64 3.50
N ALA A 89 -12.16 10.02 3.96
CA ALA A 89 -12.41 9.67 5.35
C ALA A 89 -12.46 8.15 5.54
N LEU A 90 -11.63 7.42 4.78
CA LEU A 90 -11.59 5.95 4.88
C LEU A 90 -11.16 5.54 6.31
N PRO A 91 -11.84 4.55 6.90
CA PRO A 91 -11.42 4.00 8.18
C PRO A 91 -9.97 3.54 8.11
N HIS A 92 -9.11 4.06 8.99
CA HIS A 92 -7.76 3.53 9.16
C HIS A 92 -7.87 2.14 9.76
N ASP A 93 -7.55 1.11 8.98
CA ASP A 93 -7.47 -0.25 9.50
C ASP A 93 -6.09 -0.47 10.14
N PRO A 94 -6.00 -0.63 11.47
CA PRO A 94 -4.74 -0.92 12.15
C PRO A 94 -4.11 -2.25 11.70
N LEU A 95 -4.87 -3.17 11.08
CA LEU A 95 -4.35 -4.45 10.60
C LEU A 95 -3.51 -4.34 9.33
N LEU A 96 -3.64 -3.26 8.54
CA LEU A 96 -2.71 -2.96 7.46
C LEU A 96 -1.27 -2.79 7.98
N HIS A 97 -1.09 -2.53 9.29
CA HIS A 97 0.22 -2.45 9.95
C HIS A 97 0.71 -3.78 10.56
N HIS A 98 -0.12 -4.84 10.61
CA HIS A 98 0.23 -6.11 11.25
C HIS A 98 0.51 -7.26 10.28
N GLY A 99 0.65 -6.95 8.98
CA GLY A 99 0.98 -7.94 7.96
C GLY A 99 -0.15 -8.91 7.66
N ASP A 100 -1.36 -8.62 8.13
CA ASP A 100 -2.52 -9.43 7.87
C ASP A 100 -2.99 -9.22 6.43
N ARG A 101 -3.31 -10.32 5.72
CA ARG A 101 -3.58 -10.27 4.27
C ARG A 101 -5.00 -9.83 3.92
N ARG A 102 -5.81 -9.47 4.92
CA ARG A 102 -7.24 -9.16 4.76
C ARG A 102 -7.55 -7.87 5.50
N ALA A 103 -8.21 -6.94 4.80
CA ALA A 103 -8.81 -5.77 5.43
C ALA A 103 -9.96 -6.22 6.35
N GLY A 104 -9.99 -5.67 7.57
CA GLY A 104 -11.10 -5.82 8.49
C GLY A 104 -12.31 -4.98 8.07
N GLU A 105 -13.44 -5.22 8.73
CA GLU A 105 -14.57 -4.29 8.69
C GLU A 105 -14.29 -3.08 9.61
N PRO A 106 -14.72 -1.86 9.26
CA PRO A 106 -15.59 -1.51 8.13
C PRO A 106 -14.88 -1.22 6.79
N LEU A 107 -13.54 -1.20 6.78
CA LEU A 107 -12.75 -0.84 5.61
C LEU A 107 -13.05 -1.75 4.40
N ALA A 108 -13.17 -3.06 4.63
CA ALA A 108 -13.47 -4.01 3.55
C ALA A 108 -14.81 -3.70 2.85
N SER A 109 -15.85 -3.29 3.59
CA SER A 109 -17.13 -2.90 3.02
C SER A 109 -17.08 -1.57 2.27
N GLU A 110 -16.29 -0.59 2.72
CA GLU A 110 -16.05 0.65 1.99
C GLU A 110 -15.30 0.39 0.68
N ILE A 111 -14.22 -0.42 0.73
CA ILE A 111 -13.46 -0.82 -0.46
C ILE A 111 -14.38 -1.50 -1.48
N ARG A 112 -15.24 -2.44 -1.05
CA ARG A 112 -16.20 -3.10 -1.94
C ARG A 112 -17.14 -2.08 -2.60
N ARG A 113 -17.68 -1.14 -1.82
CA ARG A 113 -18.57 -0.09 -2.35
C ARG A 113 -17.88 0.80 -3.39
N PHE A 114 -16.69 1.31 -3.10
CA PHE A 114 -15.96 2.13 -4.06
C PHE A 114 -15.51 1.35 -5.29
N SER A 115 -15.11 0.08 -5.13
CA SER A 115 -14.74 -0.79 -6.25
C SER A 115 -15.92 -1.04 -7.19
N ALA A 116 -17.12 -1.29 -6.64
CA ALA A 116 -18.33 -1.49 -7.41
C ALA A 116 -18.74 -0.20 -8.15
N LEU A 117 -18.66 0.95 -7.47
CA LEU A 117 -18.94 2.25 -8.08
C LEU A 117 -18.00 2.57 -9.25
N ALA A 118 -16.72 2.23 -9.11
CA ALA A 118 -15.70 2.47 -10.11
C ALA A 118 -15.64 1.40 -11.21
N ASP A 119 -16.42 0.31 -11.07
CA ASP A 119 -16.26 -0.92 -11.85
C ASP A 119 -14.79 -1.38 -11.88
N ALA A 120 -14.14 -1.36 -10.72
CA ALA A 120 -12.73 -1.65 -10.56
C ALA A 120 -12.53 -3.05 -9.97
N ARG A 121 -11.76 -3.89 -10.66
CA ARG A 121 -11.41 -5.23 -10.17
C ARG A 121 -10.31 -5.19 -9.12
N TRP A 122 -9.45 -4.18 -9.19
CA TRP A 122 -8.32 -4.00 -8.29
C TRP A 122 -8.44 -2.68 -7.56
N VAL A 123 -8.03 -2.67 -6.29
CA VAL A 123 -7.97 -1.46 -5.47
C VAL A 123 -6.56 -1.34 -4.90
N LEU A 124 -5.96 -0.17 -5.08
CA LEU A 124 -4.68 0.20 -4.50
C LEU A 124 -4.94 1.10 -3.29
N LEU A 125 -4.44 0.65 -2.14
CA LEU A 125 -4.41 1.39 -0.88
C LEU A 125 -2.97 1.90 -0.68
N PRO A 126 -2.70 3.20 -0.88
CA PRO A 126 -1.37 3.76 -0.73
C PRO A 126 -0.98 4.06 0.72
#